data_AF-A0A8S3JCE4-F1
#
_entry.id   AF-A0A8S3JCE4-F1
#
_cell.length_a   1.000
_cell.length_b   1.000
_cell.length_c   1.000
_cell.angle_alpha   90.00
_cell.angle_beta   90.00
_cell.angle_gamma   90.00
#
_symmetry.space_group_name_H-M   'P 1'
#
loop_
_entity.id
_entity.type
_entity.pdbx_description
1 polymer ?
#
loop_
_entity_poly.entity_id
_entity_poly.type
_entity_poly.pdbx_seq_one_letter_code
_entity_poly.pdbx_strand_id
1 'polypeptide(L)'
;MCSPGCFSLFRGSALMDDHVLRTYCTKSTEARHYVQYDQGEDRWLCTLLLQEGYRVEYCAASDALTYAPESFHEFFNQRRRWVPSTIANIIDFLAEYKRIVLVNESISYLYIIYQLFLMISTVLGPATVLLMIIGAFNACFGM
;
A
#
# COMPACT_ATOMS: atom_id res chain seq x y z
N MET A 1 -1.19 -3.12 4.42
CA MET A 1 -0.51 -2.48 5.57
C MET A 1 0.04 -1.15 5.11
N CYS A 2 -0.11 -0.09 5.89
CA CYS A 2 0.52 1.21 5.63
C CYS A 2 0.50 2.01 6.93
N SER A 3 1.64 2.57 7.31
CA SER A 3 1.65 3.73 8.20
C SER A 3 1.42 4.95 7.31
N PRO A 4 0.35 5.73 7.49
CA PRO A 4 0.18 6.96 6.71
C PRO A 4 1.34 7.93 6.98
N GLY A 5 1.77 8.70 5.98
CA GLY A 5 2.86 9.66 6.17
C GLY A 5 2.58 10.75 7.22
N CYS A 6 1.30 11.03 7.47
CA CYS A 6 0.83 11.89 8.55
C CYS A 6 0.15 11.06 9.64
N PHE A 7 0.09 11.58 10.87
CA PHE A 7 -0.55 10.93 12.02
C PHE A 7 0.04 9.56 12.40
N SER A 8 1.30 9.31 12.02
CA SER A 8 2.07 8.14 12.44
C SER A 8 3.21 8.55 13.36
N LEU A 9 3.48 7.74 14.37
CA LEU A 9 4.64 7.87 15.25
C LEU A 9 5.60 6.72 14.98
N PHE A 10 6.85 7.05 14.67
CA PHE A 10 7.90 6.06 14.46
C PHE A 10 8.91 6.10 15.60
N ARG A 11 9.40 4.94 16.01
CA ARG A 11 10.51 4.84 16.95
C ARG A 11 11.79 5.26 16.22
N GLY A 12 12.49 6.27 16.74
CA GLY A 12 13.73 6.77 16.14
C GLY A 12 14.78 5.67 15.91
N SER A 13 14.92 4.72 16.84
CA SER A 13 15.86 3.60 16.67
C SER A 13 15.49 2.66 15.52
N ALA A 14 14.20 2.50 15.20
CA ALA A 14 13.76 1.67 14.07
C ALA A 14 14.00 2.38 12.73
N LEU A 15 13.87 3.71 12.70
CA LEU A 15 14.22 4.51 11.54
C LEU A 15 15.72 4.58 11.30
N MET A 16 16.53 4.58 12.36
CA MET A 16 17.99 4.60 12.31
C MET A 16 18.61 3.23 12.07
N ASP A 17 17.80 2.20 11.82
CA ASP A 17 18.31 0.91 11.37
C ASP A 17 19.02 1.09 10.02
N ASP A 18 20.27 0.62 9.93
CA ASP A 18 21.16 0.86 8.79
C ASP A 18 20.54 0.43 7.46
N HIS A 19 19.79 -0.69 7.45
CA HIS A 19 19.14 -1.15 6.23
C HIS A 19 17.93 -0.28 5.86
N VAL A 20 17.14 0.15 6.84
CA VAL A 20 15.94 0.98 6.63
C VAL A 20 16.34 2.35 6.08
N LEU A 21 17.16 3.10 6.81
CA LEU A 21 17.48 4.48 6.45
C LEU A 21 18.24 4.57 5.12
N ARG A 22 19.22 3.69 4.93
CA ARG A 22 20.03 3.68 3.71
C ARG A 22 19.20 3.36 2.47
N THR A 23 18.31 2.39 2.57
CA THR A 23 17.44 2.00 1.45
C THR A 23 16.42 3.09 1.17
N TYR A 24 15.79 3.62 2.22
CA TYR A 24 14.82 4.70 2.12
C TYR A 24 15.40 5.99 1.51
N CYS A 25 16.66 6.33 1.79
CA CYS A 25 17.35 7.47 1.18
C CYS A 25 17.88 7.23 -0.25
N THR A 26 17.53 6.11 -0.89
CA THR A 26 17.94 5.82 -2.26
C THR A 26 17.28 6.79 -3.24
N LYS A 27 18.09 7.42 -4.10
CA LYS A 27 17.57 8.35 -5.12
C LYS A 27 16.79 7.62 -6.20
N SER A 28 15.62 8.15 -6.54
CA SER A 28 14.79 7.67 -7.65
C SER A 28 15.47 7.92 -8.99
N THR A 29 15.86 6.83 -9.66
CA THR A 29 16.53 6.84 -10.99
C THR A 29 15.75 6.07 -12.05
N GLU A 30 14.98 5.06 -11.67
CA GLU A 30 14.22 4.18 -12.56
C GLU A 30 12.71 4.45 -12.44
N ALA A 31 11.94 4.10 -13.48
CA ALA A 31 10.48 4.28 -13.50
C ALA A 31 9.78 3.69 -12.26
N ARG A 32 10.21 2.50 -11.81
CA ARG A 32 9.67 1.86 -10.60
C ARG A 32 9.97 2.67 -9.33
N HIS A 33 11.12 3.32 -9.26
CA HIS A 33 11.53 4.13 -8.11
C HIS A 33 10.62 5.36 -7.98
N TYR A 34 10.29 6.03 -9.08
CA TYR A 34 9.36 7.16 -9.04
C TYR A 34 7.96 6.76 -8.53
N VAL A 35 7.49 5.55 -8.87
CA VAL A 35 6.19 5.06 -8.38
C VAL A 35 6.25 4.67 -6.91
N GLN A 36 7.30 3.99 -6.48
CA GLN A 36 7.39 3.46 -5.11
C GLN A 36 7.93 4.49 -4.12
N TYR A 37 9.05 5.14 -4.45
CA TYR A 37 9.82 5.99 -3.54
C TYR A 37 9.23 7.39 -3.48
N ASP A 38 8.78 7.95 -4.61
CA ASP A 38 8.29 9.34 -4.63
C ASP A 38 6.76 9.40 -4.44
N GLN A 39 6.01 8.51 -5.07
CA GLN A 39 4.53 8.52 -5.00
C GLN A 39 3.94 7.68 -3.87
N GLY A 40 4.74 6.79 -3.25
CA GLY A 40 4.31 5.90 -2.17
C GLY A 40 5.34 5.75 -1.06
N GLU A 41 6.11 6.81 -0.83
CA GLU A 41 7.13 6.91 0.22
C GLU A 41 6.66 6.32 1.55
N ASP A 42 5.49 6.75 2.04
CA ASP A 42 4.88 6.33 3.30
C ASP A 42 4.69 4.81 3.40
N ARG A 43 4.14 4.21 2.33
CA ARG A 43 3.96 2.76 2.20
C ARG A 43 5.30 2.05 2.09
N TRP A 44 6.25 2.64 1.38
CA TRP A 44 7.55 2.06 1.16
C TRP A 44 8.36 2.01 2.47
N LEU A 45 8.40 3.09 3.24
CA LEU A 45 9.00 3.11 4.58
C LEU A 45 8.35 2.07 5.49
N CYS A 46 7.01 1.97 5.46
CA CYS A 46 6.29 0.94 6.20
C CYS A 46 6.71 -0.48 5.79
N THR A 47 6.86 -0.74 4.49
CA THR A 47 7.33 -2.05 3.97
C THR A 47 8.73 -2.36 4.46
N LEU A 48 9.67 -1.41 4.41
CA LEU A 48 11.04 -1.58 4.89
C LEU A 48 11.08 -1.91 6.39
N LEU A 49 10.29 -1.21 7.21
CA LEU A 49 10.21 -1.51 8.64
C LEU A 49 9.68 -2.93 8.91
N LEU A 50 8.64 -3.36 8.19
CA LEU A 50 8.10 -4.71 8.33
C LEU A 50 9.10 -5.79 7.88
N GLN A 51 9.86 -5.48 6.83
CA GLN A 51 10.95 -6.31 6.32
C GLN A 51 12.10 -6.49 7.31
N GLU A 52 12.38 -5.48 8.15
CA GLU A 52 13.37 -5.54 9.24
C GLU A 52 12.80 -6.06 10.56
N GLY A 53 11.59 -6.65 10.56
CA GLY A 53 11.02 -7.29 11.74
C GLY A 53 10.28 -6.35 12.68
N TYR A 54 10.16 -5.06 12.36
CA TYR A 54 9.40 -4.12 13.17
C TYR A 54 7.89 -4.34 13.01
N ARG A 55 7.14 -4.03 14.06
CA ARG A 55 5.67 -4.12 14.08
C ARG A 55 5.05 -2.75 13.83
N VAL A 56 3.94 -2.73 13.09
CA VAL A 56 3.08 -1.56 12.92
C VAL A 56 1.76 -1.81 13.65
N GLU A 57 1.32 -0.82 14.44
CA GLU A 57 0.11 -0.90 15.24
C GLU A 57 -0.79 0.30 14.98
N TYR A 58 -2.11 0.06 15.05
CA TYR A 58 -3.13 1.10 14.95
C TYR A 58 -3.66 1.44 16.35
N CYS A 59 -3.61 2.71 16.72
CA CYS A 59 -4.17 3.20 17.98
C CYS A 59 -5.56 3.77 17.73
N ALA A 60 -6.61 3.05 18.13
CA ALA A 60 -7.99 3.51 17.93
C ALA A 60 -8.37 4.72 18.81
N ALA A 61 -7.61 5.00 19.87
CA ALA A 61 -7.83 6.11 20.79
C ALA A 61 -7.17 7.43 20.33
N SER A 62 -6.40 7.42 19.24
CA SER A 62 -5.79 8.64 18.72
C SER A 62 -6.76 9.40 17.83
N ASP A 63 -6.93 10.70 18.10
CA ASP A 63 -7.70 11.60 17.25
C ASP A 63 -6.79 12.28 16.22
N ALA A 64 -7.26 12.34 14.97
CA ALA A 64 -6.60 13.05 13.88
C ALA A 64 -7.64 13.81 13.05
N LEU A 65 -7.30 15.05 12.68
CA LEU A 65 -8.12 15.90 11.82
C LEU A 65 -7.37 16.18 10.52
N THR A 66 -8.02 15.93 9.39
CA THR A 66 -7.48 16.24 8.05
C THR A 66 -8.60 16.63 7.09
N TYR A 67 -8.23 17.21 5.95
CA TYR A 67 -9.14 17.63 4.90
C TYR A 67 -9.20 16.60 3.78
N ALA A 68 -10.40 16.30 3.31
CA ALA A 68 -10.61 15.45 2.14
C ALA A 68 -10.62 16.29 0.86
N PRO A 69 -10.32 15.69 -0.32
CA PRO A 69 -10.45 16.37 -1.60
C PRO A 69 -11.87 16.92 -1.80
N GLU A 70 -11.99 18.18 -2.21
CA GLU A 70 -13.29 18.83 -2.45
C GLU A 70 -13.70 18.78 -3.93
N SER A 71 -12.73 18.62 -4.83
CA SER A 71 -12.97 18.50 -6.27
C SER A 71 -12.63 17.10 -6.79
N PHE A 72 -13.32 16.70 -7.87
CA PHE A 72 -13.03 15.44 -8.54
C PHE A 72 -11.59 15.38 -9.09
N HIS A 73 -11.06 16.50 -9.56
CA HIS A 73 -9.71 16.56 -10.11
C HIS A 73 -8.64 16.27 -9.04
N GLU A 74 -8.79 16.83 -7.83
CA GLU A 74 -7.93 16.52 -6.70
C GLU A 74 -8.04 15.05 -6.29
N PHE A 75 -9.26 14.56 -6.16
CA PHE A 75 -9.53 13.16 -5.82
C PHE A 75 -8.89 12.20 -6.84
N PHE A 76 -9.08 12.47 -8.14
CA PHE A 76 -8.52 11.66 -9.20
C PHE A 76 -6.98 11.66 -9.16
N ASN A 77 -6.36 12.83 -9.00
CA ASN A 77 -4.90 12.92 -8.87
C ASN A 77 -4.35 12.21 -7.64
N GLN A 78 -5.09 12.21 -6.53
CA GLN A 78 -4.74 11.45 -5.34
C GLN A 78 -4.76 9.94 -5.63
N ARG A 79 -5.85 9.42 -6.20
CA ARG A 79 -5.98 8.00 -6.54
C ARG A 79 -4.98 7.54 -7.59
N ARG A 80 -4.67 8.39 -8.57
CA ARG A 80 -3.67 8.13 -9.62
C ARG A 80 -2.28 7.90 -9.06
N ARG A 81 -1.91 8.55 -7.96
CA ARG A 81 -0.62 8.33 -7.28
C ARG A 81 -0.68 7.11 -6.35
N TRP A 82 -1.76 6.97 -5.59
CA TRP A 82 -1.85 5.99 -4.52
C TRP A 82 -2.06 4.56 -4.99
N VAL A 83 -2.86 4.35 -6.05
CA VAL A 83 -3.17 2.99 -6.51
C VAL A 83 -1.93 2.30 -7.08
N PRO A 84 -1.16 2.91 -8.02
CA PRO A 84 0.04 2.27 -8.55
C PRO A 84 1.10 2.02 -7.49
N SER A 85 1.32 2.99 -6.58
CA SER A 85 2.32 2.83 -5.52
C SER A 85 1.93 1.78 -4.48
N THR A 86 0.64 1.60 -4.21
CA THR A 86 0.13 0.51 -3.37
C THR A 86 0.39 -0.86 -4.02
N ILE A 87 0.10 -1.00 -5.31
CA ILE A 87 0.34 -2.25 -6.05
C ILE A 87 1.84 -2.58 -6.05
N ALA A 88 2.69 -1.61 -6.36
CA ALA A 88 4.15 -1.81 -6.38
C ALA A 88 4.68 -2.29 -5.02
N ASN A 89 4.27 -1.65 -3.92
CA ASN A 89 4.70 -2.04 -2.57
C ASN A 89 4.16 -3.41 -2.14
N ILE A 90 2.91 -3.76 -2.50
CA ILE A 90 2.36 -5.09 -2.19
C ILE A 90 3.09 -6.18 -2.98
N ILE A 91 3.43 -5.94 -4.26
CA ILE A 91 4.22 -6.89 -5.05
C ILE A 91 5.59 -7.13 -4.41
N ASP A 92 6.28 -6.06 -4.01
CA ASP A 92 7.58 -6.14 -3.35
C ASP A 92 7.51 -6.90 -2.01
N PHE A 93 6.50 -6.58 -1.20
CA PHE A 93 6.23 -7.31 0.05
C PHE A 93 5.92 -8.79 -0.17
N LEU A 94 5.11 -9.12 -1.18
CA LEU A 94 4.76 -10.49 -1.55
C LEU A 94 5.93 -11.24 -2.20
N ALA A 95 6.89 -10.57 -2.82
CA ALA A 95 8.09 -11.21 -3.35
C ALA A 95 9.01 -11.72 -2.23
N GLU A 96 9.13 -10.94 -1.15
CA GLU A 96 10.02 -11.22 -0.01
C GLU A 96 9.34 -11.93 1.17
N TYR A 97 8.09 -12.39 0.99
CA TYR A 97 7.24 -12.87 2.08
C TYR A 97 7.88 -13.95 2.98
N LYS A 98 8.70 -14.84 2.42
CA LYS A 98 9.33 -15.93 3.17
C LYS A 98 10.29 -15.39 4.23
N ARG A 99 11.10 -14.39 3.89
CA ARG A 99 12.01 -13.73 4.83
C ARG A 99 11.21 -12.93 5.85
N ILE A 100 10.21 -12.18 5.38
CA ILE A 100 9.38 -11.34 6.25
C ILE A 100 8.71 -12.17 7.34
N VAL A 101 8.09 -13.30 6.99
CA VAL A 101 7.43 -14.19 7.98
C VAL A 101 8.44 -14.83 8.94
N LEU A 102 9.68 -15.05 8.51
CA LEU A 102 10.74 -15.62 9.36
C LEU A 102 11.31 -14.60 10.36
N VAL A 103 11.44 -13.33 9.94
CA VAL A 103 12.06 -12.26 10.75
C VAL A 103 11.02 -11.52 11.60
N ASN A 104 9.76 -11.44 11.13
CA ASN A 104 8.71 -10.66 11.76
C ASN A 104 7.58 -11.56 12.30
N GLU A 105 7.60 -11.83 13.60
CA GLU A 105 6.58 -12.66 14.27
C GLU A 105 5.16 -12.07 14.18
N SER A 106 5.02 -10.78 13.87
CA SER A 106 3.71 -10.14 13.71
C SER A 106 3.03 -10.49 12.38
N ILE A 107 3.76 -11.08 11.43
CA ILE A 107 3.29 -11.37 10.08
C ILE A 107 3.21 -12.89 9.88
N SER A 108 1.99 -13.40 9.70
CA SER A 108 1.74 -14.83 9.49
C SER A 108 1.60 -15.18 8.01
N TYR A 109 1.79 -16.46 7.66
CA TYR A 109 1.49 -16.96 6.32
C TYR A 109 0.03 -16.73 5.89
N LEU A 110 -0.93 -16.79 6.82
CA LEU A 110 -2.33 -16.48 6.55
C LEU A 110 -2.51 -15.02 6.13
N TYR A 111 -1.76 -14.11 6.76
CA TYR A 111 -1.75 -12.70 6.37
C TYR A 111 -1.20 -12.50 4.95
N ILE A 112 -0.14 -13.22 4.58
CA ILE A 112 0.41 -13.19 3.20
C ILE A 112 -0.64 -13.65 2.18
N ILE A 113 -1.34 -14.74 2.48
CA ILE A 113 -2.43 -15.25 1.63
C ILE A 113 -3.54 -14.19 1.49
N TYR A 114 -3.93 -13.54 2.59
CA TYR A 114 -4.90 -12.46 2.55
C TYR A 114 -4.44 -11.29 1.67
N GLN A 115 -3.17 -10.88 1.75
CA GLN A 115 -2.62 -9.82 0.87
C GLN A 115 -2.62 -10.25 -0.61
N LEU A 116 -2.33 -11.50 -0.91
CA LEU A 116 -2.40 -12.04 -2.28
C LEU A 116 -3.82 -11.98 -2.83
N PHE A 117 -4.82 -12.42 -2.07
CA PHE A 117 -6.22 -12.33 -2.48
C PHE A 117 -6.65 -10.87 -2.69
N LEU A 118 -6.27 -9.98 -1.77
CA LEU A 118 -6.57 -8.55 -1.88
C LEU A 118 -5.97 -7.95 -3.17
N MET A 119 -4.74 -8.32 -3.52
CA MET A 119 -4.10 -7.87 -4.76
C MET A 119 -4.87 -8.36 -6.00
N ILE A 120 -5.22 -9.65 -6.05
CA ILE A 120 -5.98 -10.24 -7.15
C ILE A 120 -7.34 -9.55 -7.29
N SER A 121 -8.07 -9.38 -6.19
CA SER A 121 -9.36 -8.68 -6.17
C SER A 121 -9.24 -7.22 -6.64
N THR A 122 -8.15 -6.53 -6.30
CA THR A 122 -7.90 -5.16 -6.73
C THR A 122 -7.71 -5.05 -8.24
N VAL A 123 -7.02 -6.01 -8.85
CA VAL A 123 -6.81 -6.07 -10.31
C VAL A 123 -8.10 -6.44 -11.05
N LEU A 124 -8.88 -7.38 -10.51
CA LEU A 124 -10.11 -7.85 -11.14
C LEU A 124 -11.31 -6.91 -10.95
N GLY A 125 -11.34 -6.15 -9.86
CA GLY A 125 -12.48 -5.31 -9.45
C GLY A 125 -13.04 -4.41 -10.56
N PRO A 126 -12.22 -3.60 -11.26
CA PRO A 126 -12.71 -2.74 -12.33
C PRO A 126 -13.39 -3.52 -13.47
N ALA A 127 -12.83 -4.67 -13.86
CA ALA A 127 -13.42 -5.52 -14.90
C ALA A 127 -14.76 -6.11 -14.44
N THR A 128 -14.86 -6.56 -13.19
CA THR A 128 -16.11 -7.08 -12.62
C THR A 128 -17.20 -6.00 -12.59
N VAL A 129 -16.88 -4.77 -12.19
CA VAL A 129 -17.85 -3.66 -12.18
C VAL A 129 -18.36 -3.36 -13.59
N LEU A 130 -17.47 -3.30 -14.58
CA LEU A 130 -17.87 -3.06 -15.98
C LEU A 130 -18.78 -4.17 -16.51
N LEU A 131 -18.45 -5.43 -16.24
CA LEU A 131 -19.28 -6.58 -16.62
C LEU A 131 -20.68 -6.52 -15.98
N MET A 132 -20.76 -6.14 -14.70
CA MET A 132 -22.04 -5.98 -14.00
C MET A 132 -22.88 -4.86 -14.59
N ILE A 133 -22.26 -3.74 -14.96
CA ILE A 133 -22.94 -2.62 -15.62
C ILE A 133 -23.51 -3.09 -16.97
N ILE A 134 -22.69 -3.69 -17.83
CA ILE A 134 -23.11 -4.18 -19.15
C ILE A 134 -24.24 -5.22 -19.00
N GLY A 135 -24.10 -6.16 -18.06
CA GLY A 135 -25.14 -7.15 -17.77
C GLY A 135 -26.46 -6.53 -17.34
N ALA A 136 -26.42 -5.47 -16.53
CA ALA A 136 -27.62 -4.73 -16.14
C ALA A 136 -28.26 -4.00 -17.33
N PHE A 137 -27.46 -3.38 -18.20
CA PHE A 137 -27.97 -2.75 -19.42
C PHE A 137 -28.66 -3.76 -20.34
N ASN A 138 -28.07 -4.94 -20.55
CA ASN A 138 -28.68 -5.99 -21.36
C ASN A 138 -29.98 -6.51 -20.72
N ALA A 139 -29.99 -6.73 -19.40
CA ALA A 139 -31.19 -7.20 -18.71
C ALA A 139 -32.36 -6.19 -18.76
N CYS A 140 -32.07 -4.88 -18.68
CA CYS A 140 -33.11 -3.85 -18.69
C CYS A 140 -33.57 -3.45 -20.10
N PHE A 141 -32.65 -3.45 -21.08
CA PHE A 141 -32.90 -2.86 -22.40
C PHE A 141 -32.77 -3.86 -23.56
N GLY A 142 -32.38 -5.11 -23.31
CA GLY A 142 -32.24 -6.16 -24.34
C GLY A 142 -31.15 -5.87 -25.38
N MET A 143 -30.18 -5.02 -25.05
CA MET A 143 -29.00 -4.69 -25.86
C MET A 143 -27.81 -5.54 -25.49
#